data_AF-A0A371HD27-F1
#
_entry.id   AF-A0A371HD27-F1
#
_cell.length_a   1.000
_cell.length_b   1.000
_cell.length_c   1.000
_cell.angle_alpha   90.00
_cell.angle_beta   90.00
_cell.angle_gamma   90.00
#
_symmetry.space_group_name_H-M   'P 1'
#
loop_
_entity.id
_entity.type
_entity.pdbx_description
1 polymer ?
#
loop_
_entity_poly.entity_id
_entity_poly.type
_entity_poly.pdbx_seq_one_letter_code
_entity_poly.pdbx_strand_id
1 'polypeptide(L)'
;MGIDFMGPFPVSYGNSYILLVVDYVSRWVKARATEAKDAKTIVEFVKSNIFYKFGVLKALNSDQGSHFCNCAMATLLEKYGVVHQVATAYHPQTNGLAEVFNREIKKLLQKMENLNRNDWNRLLEDALWAILRKEFKVSQKLIVGKLRSRWDGPYIVTNIFPYGIVEVRDEANNNTFKVNGHQLKPYHEGLNLSSTLGKVIHHIGGTGFALTLNILFDLHAMMRSKEKTESKSKTMRKSSWSNNDSNLEPDPS
;
A
#
# COMPACT_ATOMS: atom_id res chain seq x y z
N MET A 1 9.19 -0.47 -8.76
CA MET A 1 7.79 -0.12 -9.06
C MET A 1 7.58 -0.17 -10.56
N GLY A 2 6.36 -0.38 -11.04
CA GLY A 2 6.00 -0.35 -12.46
C GLY A 2 5.27 0.93 -12.80
N ILE A 3 5.55 1.53 -13.95
CA ILE A 3 4.88 2.72 -14.46
C ILE A 3 4.31 2.43 -15.85
N ASP A 4 3.10 2.92 -16.11
CA ASP A 4 2.44 2.74 -17.40
C ASP A 4 1.42 3.85 -17.69
N PHE A 5 1.12 4.06 -18.97
CA PHE A 5 0.05 4.93 -19.43
C PHE A 5 -1.15 4.14 -19.92
N MET A 6 -2.33 4.65 -19.61
CA MET A 6 -3.60 4.12 -20.10
C MET A 6 -4.32 5.15 -20.96
N GLY A 7 -4.92 4.70 -22.06
CA GLY A 7 -5.75 5.53 -22.94
C GLY A 7 -5.47 5.29 -24.43
N PRO A 8 -5.99 6.14 -25.32
CA PRO A 8 -6.80 7.32 -25.00
C PRO A 8 -8.20 6.98 -24.47
N PHE A 9 -8.70 7.83 -23.58
CA PHE A 9 -10.08 7.88 -23.09
C PHE A 9 -10.82 9.05 -23.74
N PRO A 10 -12.17 9.06 -23.74
CA PRO A 10 -12.94 10.27 -24.06
C PRO A 10 -12.44 11.45 -23.22
N VAL A 11 -12.34 12.64 -23.80
CA VAL A 11 -11.78 13.79 -23.08
C VAL A 11 -12.68 14.16 -21.89
N SER A 12 -12.09 14.26 -20.70
CA SER A 12 -12.76 14.65 -19.46
C SER A 12 -11.93 15.70 -18.74
N TYR A 13 -12.44 16.94 -18.65
CA TYR A 13 -11.71 18.10 -18.12
C TYR A 13 -10.31 18.26 -18.77
N GLY A 14 -10.22 18.19 -20.10
CA GLY A 14 -8.96 18.29 -20.84
C GLY A 14 -8.07 17.03 -20.83
N ASN A 15 -8.35 16.08 -19.93
CA ASN A 15 -7.54 14.87 -19.77
C ASN A 15 -8.05 13.73 -20.65
N SER A 16 -7.13 12.96 -21.23
CA SER A 16 -7.45 11.81 -22.10
C SER A 16 -6.59 10.58 -21.78
N TYR A 17 -5.61 10.71 -20.89
CA TYR A 17 -4.74 9.63 -20.46
C TYR A 17 -4.71 9.53 -18.94
N ILE A 18 -4.30 8.37 -18.46
CA ILE A 18 -4.02 8.13 -17.05
C ILE A 18 -2.59 7.62 -16.95
N LEU A 19 -1.75 8.34 -16.20
CA LEU A 19 -0.43 7.86 -15.79
C LEU A 19 -0.58 7.12 -14.47
N LEU A 20 -0.05 5.91 -14.39
CA LEU A 20 -0.19 5.04 -13.22
C LEU A 20 1.14 4.44 -12.81
N VAL A 21 1.38 4.40 -11.50
CA VAL A 21 2.48 3.67 -10.86
C VAL A 21 1.92 2.63 -9.90
N VAL A 22 2.47 1.42 -9.98
CA VAL A 22 2.16 0.31 -9.09
C VAL A 22 3.42 -0.16 -8.39
N ASP A 23 3.32 -0.35 -7.08
CA ASP A 23 4.33 -1.07 -6.33
C ASP A 23 4.07 -2.58 -6.37
N TYR A 24 5.09 -3.34 -6.76
CA TYR A 24 4.96 -4.79 -6.96
C TYR A 24 4.79 -5.55 -5.65
N VAL A 25 5.41 -5.06 -4.57
CA VAL A 25 5.42 -5.75 -3.27
C VAL A 25 4.14 -5.49 -2.50
N SER A 26 3.80 -4.21 -2.33
CA SER A 26 2.64 -3.77 -1.55
C SER A 26 1.33 -3.79 -2.34
N ARG A 27 1.41 -3.98 -3.67
CA ARG A 27 0.27 -3.82 -4.60
C ARG A 27 -0.38 -2.43 -4.51
N TRP A 28 0.32 -1.45 -3.94
CA TRP A 28 -0.16 -0.08 -3.88
C TRP A 28 -0.14 0.54 -5.28
N VAL A 29 -1.17 1.34 -5.58
CA VAL A 29 -1.33 1.99 -6.87
C VAL A 29 -1.61 3.47 -6.69
N LYS A 30 -0.99 4.30 -7.53
CA LYS A 30 -1.31 5.71 -7.67
C LYS A 30 -1.43 6.06 -9.13
N ALA A 31 -2.47 6.82 -9.46
CA ALA A 31 -2.66 7.34 -10.80
C ALA A 31 -2.94 8.84 -10.81
N ARG A 32 -2.73 9.46 -11.96
CA ARG A 32 -3.02 10.86 -12.27
C ARG A 32 -3.62 10.92 -13.67
N ALA A 33 -4.70 11.69 -13.84
CA ALA A 33 -5.23 12.01 -15.16
C ALA A 33 -4.34 13.06 -15.84
N THR A 34 -4.09 12.89 -17.14
CA THR A 34 -3.15 13.71 -17.91
C THR A 34 -3.71 14.00 -19.31
N GLU A 35 -3.41 15.17 -19.84
CA GLU A 35 -3.81 15.59 -21.19
C GLU A 35 -2.97 14.92 -22.27
N ALA A 36 -1.68 14.67 -22.00
CA ALA A 36 -0.71 14.11 -22.94
C ALA A 36 0.20 13.05 -22.30
N LYS A 37 0.81 12.21 -23.15
CA LYS A 37 1.85 11.23 -22.78
C LYS A 37 3.25 11.84 -22.91
N ASP A 38 3.54 12.89 -22.15
CA ASP A 38 4.83 13.58 -22.23
C ASP A 38 5.79 13.21 -21.08
N ALA A 39 7.09 13.39 -21.33
CA ALA A 39 8.14 13.09 -20.35
C ALA A 39 8.08 14.01 -19.13
N LYS A 40 7.67 15.27 -19.33
CA LYS A 40 7.60 16.28 -18.27
C LYS A 40 6.61 15.87 -17.19
N THR A 41 5.42 15.43 -17.59
CA THR A 41 4.37 14.97 -16.68
C THR A 41 4.83 13.75 -15.88
N ILE A 42 5.56 12.83 -16.50
CA ILE A 42 6.10 11.64 -15.83
C ILE A 42 7.13 12.04 -14.77
N VAL A 43 8.10 12.88 -15.13
CA VAL A 43 9.16 13.36 -14.23
C VAL A 43 8.55 14.07 -13.01
N GLU A 44 7.58 14.95 -13.24
CA GLU A 44 6.89 15.66 -12.16
C GLU A 44 6.06 14.69 -11.29
N PHE A 45 5.38 13.74 -11.92
CA PHE A 45 4.60 12.73 -11.21
C PHE A 45 5.47 11.87 -10.31
N VAL A 46 6.61 11.35 -10.81
CA VAL A 46 7.54 10.50 -10.06
C VAL A 46 8.15 11.28 -8.89
N LYS A 47 8.60 12.53 -9.11
CA LYS A 47 9.16 13.35 -8.01
C LYS A 47 8.13 13.61 -6.91
N SER A 48 6.95 14.13 -7.28
CA SER A 48 5.95 14.63 -6.33
C SER A 48 5.15 13.52 -5.65
N ASN A 49 4.89 12.42 -6.34
CA ASN A 49 4.06 11.34 -5.81
C ASN A 49 4.85 10.17 -5.26
N ILE A 50 6.09 9.97 -5.73
CA ILE A 50 6.91 8.83 -5.31
C ILE A 50 8.05 9.31 -4.42
N PHE A 51 9.00 10.08 -4.95
CA PHE A 51 10.21 10.43 -4.22
C PHE A 51 9.95 11.23 -2.95
N TYR A 52 9.06 12.23 -3.02
CA TYR A 52 8.73 13.05 -1.85
C TYR A 52 7.96 12.28 -0.77
N LYS A 53 7.22 11.22 -1.12
CA LYS A 53 6.32 10.51 -0.18
C LYS A 53 6.90 9.20 0.36
N PHE A 54 7.60 8.45 -0.48
CA PHE A 54 8.06 7.10 -0.16
C PHE A 54 9.59 6.98 -0.24
N GLY A 55 10.28 8.07 -0.58
CA GLY A 55 11.72 8.07 -0.80
C GLY A 55 12.12 7.58 -2.19
N VAL A 56 13.43 7.37 -2.35
CA VAL A 56 14.05 7.02 -3.64
C VAL A 56 13.79 5.55 -3.98
N LEU A 57 13.37 5.29 -5.21
CA LEU A 57 13.16 3.93 -5.71
C LEU A 57 14.49 3.22 -5.98
N LYS A 58 14.56 1.92 -5.72
CA LYS A 58 15.69 1.11 -6.19
C LYS A 58 15.64 0.88 -7.70
N ALA A 59 14.45 0.59 -8.22
CA ALA A 59 14.23 0.36 -9.64
C ALA A 59 12.82 0.79 -10.07
N LEU A 60 12.73 1.29 -11.30
CA LEU A 60 11.50 1.66 -11.96
C LEU A 60 11.38 0.89 -13.27
N ASN A 61 10.25 0.20 -13.46
CA ASN A 61 9.98 -0.63 -14.62
C ASN A 61 8.98 0.09 -15.54
N SER A 62 9.27 0.23 -16.82
CA SER A 62 8.35 0.77 -17.82
C SER A 62 8.38 -0.05 -19.11
N ASP A 63 7.48 0.23 -20.05
CA ASP A 63 7.62 -0.25 -21.42
C ASP A 63 8.70 0.54 -22.21
N GLN A 64 8.91 0.15 -23.47
CA GLN A 64 9.83 0.79 -24.43
C GLN A 64 9.28 2.09 -25.03
N GLY A 65 8.17 2.64 -24.51
CA GLY A 65 7.60 3.88 -24.99
C GLY A 65 8.61 5.03 -24.93
N SER A 66 8.69 5.82 -26.00
CA SER A 66 9.60 6.99 -26.09
C SER A 66 9.35 8.02 -24.98
N HIS A 67 8.12 8.10 -24.47
CA HIS A 67 7.75 8.94 -23.35
C HIS A 67 8.38 8.48 -22.03
N PHE A 68 8.74 7.20 -21.87
CA PHE A 68 9.54 6.71 -20.73
C PHE A 68 11.04 6.66 -21.07
N CYS A 69 11.39 6.28 -22.29
CA CYS A 69 12.76 6.17 -22.78
C CYS A 69 13.24 7.50 -23.38
N ASN A 70 13.49 8.51 -22.54
CA ASN A 70 13.99 9.82 -22.97
C ASN A 70 15.06 10.38 -22.02
N CYS A 71 15.78 11.40 -22.49
CA CYS A 71 16.88 12.03 -21.75
C CYS A 71 16.45 12.63 -20.41
N ALA A 72 15.27 13.26 -20.33
CA ALA A 72 14.81 13.89 -19.09
C ALA A 72 14.50 12.86 -18.00
N MET A 73 13.89 11.73 -18.38
CA MET A 73 13.64 10.61 -17.49
C MET A 73 14.95 9.92 -17.09
N ALA A 74 15.85 9.67 -18.04
CA ALA A 74 17.16 9.08 -17.75
C ALA A 74 17.96 9.94 -16.77
N THR A 75 18.05 11.25 -17.02
CA THR A 75 18.73 12.22 -16.13
C THR A 75 18.10 12.25 -14.74
N LEU A 76 16.77 12.16 -14.65
CA LEU A 76 16.08 12.08 -13.37
C LEU A 76 16.50 10.82 -12.60
N LEU A 77 16.40 9.66 -13.23
CA LEU A 77 16.63 8.39 -12.56
C LEU A 77 18.10 8.24 -12.16
N GLU A 78 19.03 8.64 -13.04
CA GLU A 78 20.46 8.68 -12.75
C GLU A 78 20.79 9.59 -11.56
N LYS A 79 20.22 10.81 -11.52
CA LYS A 79 20.43 11.78 -10.42
C LYS A 79 20.09 11.20 -9.04
N TYR A 80 19.08 10.34 -8.97
CA TYR A 80 18.66 9.70 -7.72
C TYR A 80 19.14 8.25 -7.59
N GLY A 81 20.00 7.75 -8.50
CA GLY A 81 20.50 6.38 -8.45
C GLY A 81 19.43 5.30 -8.65
N VAL A 82 18.34 5.63 -9.34
CA VAL A 82 17.26 4.68 -9.65
C VAL A 82 17.59 3.91 -10.93
N VAL A 83 17.52 2.58 -10.87
CA VAL A 83 17.72 1.74 -12.06
C VAL A 83 16.45 1.75 -12.92
N HIS A 84 16.54 2.20 -14.16
CA HIS A 84 15.44 2.10 -15.13
C HIS A 84 15.47 0.73 -15.80
N GLN A 85 14.45 -0.10 -15.55
CA GLN A 85 14.26 -1.38 -16.21
C GLN A 85 13.21 -1.25 -17.30
N VAL A 86 13.63 -1.38 -18.56
CA VAL A 86 12.72 -1.28 -19.69
C VAL A 86 12.28 -2.69 -20.10
N ALA A 87 10.97 -2.94 -20.11
CA ALA A 87 10.41 -4.23 -20.51
C ALA A 87 10.68 -4.46 -22.00
N THR A 88 11.40 -5.53 -22.34
CA THR A 88 11.64 -5.92 -23.73
C THR A 88 10.38 -6.52 -24.34
N ALA A 89 10.17 -6.35 -25.64
CA ALA A 89 9.00 -6.88 -26.37
C ALA A 89 8.73 -8.39 -26.17
N TYR A 90 9.76 -9.19 -25.86
CA TYR A 90 9.67 -10.64 -25.64
C TYR A 90 9.51 -11.04 -24.16
N HIS A 91 9.38 -10.08 -23.24
CA HIS A 91 9.24 -10.32 -21.79
C HIS A 91 8.17 -9.41 -21.14
N PRO A 92 6.89 -9.55 -21.51
CA PRO A 92 5.79 -8.77 -20.93
C PRO A 92 5.59 -9.00 -19.42
N GLN A 93 6.20 -10.04 -18.84
CA GLN A 93 6.14 -10.33 -17.41
C GLN A 93 6.71 -9.20 -16.53
N THR A 94 7.64 -8.38 -17.04
CA THR A 94 8.29 -7.32 -16.26
C THR A 94 7.36 -6.14 -15.94
N ASN A 95 6.30 -5.92 -16.74
CA ASN A 95 5.25 -4.91 -16.46
C ASN A 95 3.83 -5.48 -16.29
N GLY A 96 3.68 -6.81 -16.27
CA GLY A 96 2.36 -7.45 -16.29
C GLY A 96 1.46 -7.09 -15.11
N LEU A 97 2.01 -6.68 -13.96
CA LEU A 97 1.18 -6.20 -12.86
C LEU A 97 0.53 -4.84 -13.14
N ALA A 98 1.30 -3.89 -13.70
CA ALA A 98 0.75 -2.59 -14.07
C ALA A 98 -0.36 -2.77 -15.11
N GLU A 99 -0.17 -3.67 -16.08
CA GLU A 99 -1.20 -4.03 -17.07
C GLU A 99 -2.47 -4.61 -16.43
N VAL A 100 -2.32 -5.50 -15.44
CA VAL A 100 -3.46 -6.07 -14.70
C VAL A 100 -4.25 -4.96 -14.00
N PHE A 101 -3.56 -4.07 -13.27
CA PHE A 101 -4.21 -2.92 -12.61
C PHE A 101 -4.86 -1.98 -13.63
N ASN A 102 -4.19 -1.71 -14.75
CA ASN A 102 -4.73 -0.88 -15.82
C ASN A 102 -6.05 -1.45 -16.34
N ARG A 103 -6.10 -2.76 -16.57
CA ARG A 103 -7.32 -3.45 -16.98
C ARG A 103 -8.42 -3.40 -15.92
N GLU A 104 -8.10 -3.52 -14.63
CA GLU A 104 -9.09 -3.42 -13.55
C GLU A 104 -9.66 -2.00 -13.44
N ILE A 105 -8.80 -0.98 -13.46
CA ILE A 105 -9.20 0.43 -13.43
C ILE A 105 -10.07 0.76 -14.64
N LYS A 106 -9.64 0.36 -15.85
CA LYS A 106 -10.41 0.59 -17.08
C LYS A 106 -11.81 -0.01 -16.99
N LYS A 107 -11.93 -1.26 -16.52
CA LYS A 107 -13.22 -1.93 -16.34
C LYS A 107 -14.10 -1.22 -15.31
N LEU A 108 -13.51 -0.70 -14.24
CA LEU A 108 -14.25 0.00 -13.19
C LEU A 108 -14.74 1.36 -13.67
N LEU A 109 -13.88 2.12 -14.35
CA LEU A 109 -14.22 3.40 -14.96
C LEU A 109 -15.34 3.23 -16.00
N GLN A 110 -15.26 2.24 -16.89
CA GLN A 110 -16.32 1.96 -17.87
C GLN A 110 -17.67 1.64 -17.22
N LYS A 111 -17.67 0.91 -16.10
CA LYS A 111 -18.90 0.64 -15.35
C LYS A 111 -19.49 1.89 -14.71
N MET A 112 -18.65 2.80 -14.21
CA MET A 112 -19.08 4.04 -13.57
C MET A 112 -19.47 5.12 -14.60
N GLU A 113 -18.84 5.14 -15.77
CA GLU A 113 -19.14 6.04 -16.89
C GLU A 113 -20.53 5.77 -17.49
N ASN A 114 -20.95 4.51 -17.56
CA ASN A 114 -22.32 4.14 -17.92
C ASN A 114 -23.38 4.74 -16.97
N LEU A 115 -22.99 5.14 -15.75
CA LEU A 115 -23.88 5.76 -14.76
C LEU A 115 -23.83 7.30 -14.80
N ASN A 116 -22.76 7.90 -15.36
CA ASN A 116 -22.55 9.34 -15.31
C ASN A 116 -21.79 9.82 -16.55
N ARG A 117 -22.42 10.66 -17.38
CA ARG A 117 -21.91 11.14 -18.69
C ARG A 117 -20.45 11.60 -18.62
N ASN A 118 -19.52 10.78 -19.10
CA ASN A 118 -18.13 11.09 -19.47
C ASN A 118 -17.22 11.75 -18.41
N ASP A 119 -17.54 11.64 -17.12
CA ASP A 119 -16.83 12.29 -16.02
C ASP A 119 -15.80 11.37 -15.31
N TRP A 120 -15.13 10.50 -16.09
CA TRP A 120 -14.20 9.50 -15.55
C TRP A 120 -13.04 10.11 -14.74
N ASN A 121 -12.61 11.34 -15.04
CA ASN A 121 -11.52 12.01 -14.33
C ASN A 121 -11.86 12.22 -12.84
N ARG A 122 -13.11 12.60 -12.54
CA ARG A 122 -13.59 12.74 -11.15
C ARG A 122 -13.69 11.40 -10.43
N LEU A 123 -14.04 10.36 -11.19
CA LEU A 123 -14.23 9.00 -10.68
C LEU A 123 -12.91 8.25 -10.51
N LEU A 124 -11.79 8.75 -11.03
CA LEU A 124 -10.50 8.07 -10.98
C LEU A 124 -10.04 7.81 -9.54
N GLU A 125 -10.12 8.81 -8.66
CA GLU A 125 -9.74 8.62 -7.26
C GLU A 125 -10.66 7.59 -6.58
N ASP A 126 -11.98 7.65 -6.81
CA ASP A 126 -12.94 6.68 -6.24
C ASP A 126 -12.69 5.25 -6.76
N ALA A 127 -12.35 5.11 -8.04
CA ALA A 127 -11.99 3.84 -8.66
C ALA A 127 -10.70 3.25 -8.06
N LEU A 128 -9.67 4.08 -7.87
CA LEU A 128 -8.43 3.67 -7.19
C LEU A 128 -8.71 3.23 -5.75
N TRP A 129 -9.57 3.95 -5.02
CA TRP A 129 -9.96 3.58 -3.66
C TRP A 129 -10.66 2.24 -3.60
N ALA A 130 -11.60 1.98 -4.51
CA ALA A 130 -12.30 0.69 -4.57
C ALA A 130 -11.33 -0.47 -4.81
N ILE A 131 -10.36 -0.29 -5.71
CA ILE A 131 -9.33 -1.30 -6.01
C ILE A 131 -8.41 -1.53 -4.81
N LEU A 132 -7.88 -0.46 -4.19
CA LEU A 132 -7.03 -0.59 -3.01
C LEU A 132 -7.75 -1.30 -1.85
N ARG A 133 -9.04 -1.02 -1.64
CA ARG A 133 -9.86 -1.73 -0.64
C ARG A 133 -10.04 -3.22 -0.97
N LYS A 134 -10.23 -3.56 -2.25
CA LYS A 134 -10.34 -4.95 -2.71
C LYS A 134 -9.03 -5.70 -2.49
N GLU A 135 -7.89 -5.14 -2.93
CA GLU A 135 -6.56 -5.72 -2.78
C GLU A 135 -6.16 -5.89 -1.31
N PHE A 136 -6.49 -4.91 -0.46
CA PHE A 136 -6.26 -5.00 0.97
C PHE A 136 -7.05 -6.14 1.61
N LYS A 137 -8.34 -6.30 1.26
CA LYS A 137 -9.17 -7.42 1.76
C LYS A 137 -8.65 -8.78 1.29
N VAL A 138 -8.19 -8.88 0.04
CA VAL A 138 -7.59 -10.11 -0.50
C VAL A 138 -6.29 -10.44 0.23
N SER A 139 -5.43 -9.44 0.40
CA SER A 139 -4.18 -9.58 1.15
C SER A 139 -4.42 -9.98 2.60
N GLN A 140 -5.41 -9.37 3.28
CA GLN A 140 -5.82 -9.78 4.61
C GLN A 140 -6.33 -11.23 4.66
N LYS A 141 -7.14 -11.67 3.70
CA LYS A 141 -7.63 -13.06 3.65
C LYS A 141 -6.51 -14.07 3.41
N LEU A 142 -5.62 -13.78 2.46
CA LEU A 142 -4.44 -14.60 2.18
C LEU A 142 -3.52 -14.67 3.39
N ILE A 143 -3.31 -13.53 4.05
CA ILE A 143 -2.51 -13.44 5.25
C ILE A 143 -3.21 -14.21 6.36
N VAL A 144 -4.47 -13.97 6.72
CA VAL A 144 -5.21 -14.76 7.74
C VAL A 144 -5.19 -16.28 7.46
N GLY A 145 -5.27 -16.70 6.20
CA GLY A 145 -5.13 -18.12 5.82
C GLY A 145 -3.72 -18.69 5.99
N LYS A 146 -2.69 -17.85 5.89
CA LYS A 146 -1.27 -18.17 6.09
C LYS A 146 -0.77 -17.85 7.51
N LEU A 147 -1.53 -17.06 8.26
CA LEU A 147 -1.27 -16.55 9.61
C LEU A 147 -1.98 -17.45 10.64
N ARG A 148 -1.63 -18.73 10.64
CA ARG A 148 -1.59 -19.44 11.93
C ARG A 148 -0.21 -19.19 12.52
N SER A 149 0.02 -17.98 13.05
CA SER A 149 1.18 -17.74 13.91
C SER A 149 0.99 -18.60 15.16
N ARG A 150 1.56 -19.80 15.15
CA ARG A 150 1.57 -20.67 16.31
C ARG A 150 2.68 -20.17 17.22
N TRP A 151 2.26 -19.46 18.26
CA TRP A 151 3.08 -19.25 19.45
C TRP A 151 3.01 -20.55 20.23
N ASP A 152 4.16 -21.09 20.58
CA ASP A 152 4.27 -22.36 21.29
C ASP A 152 4.83 -22.13 22.68
N GLY A 153 4.26 -22.87 23.63
CA GLY A 153 4.65 -23.01 25.04
C GLY A 153 4.84 -21.72 25.87
N PRO A 154 4.65 -21.77 27.19
CA PRO A 154 5.47 -20.96 28.08
C PRO A 154 6.81 -21.68 28.31
N TYR A 155 7.91 -21.04 27.95
CA TYR A 155 9.27 -21.50 28.23
C TYR A 155 9.94 -20.61 29.26
N ILE A 156 10.87 -21.17 30.03
CA ILE A 156 11.66 -20.43 31.01
C ILE A 156 12.97 -19.98 30.36
N VAL A 157 13.30 -18.69 30.45
CA VAL A 157 14.61 -18.20 29.99
C VAL A 157 15.70 -18.69 30.94
N THR A 158 16.69 -19.42 30.42
CA THR A 158 17.82 -19.91 31.22
C THR A 158 19.04 -19.03 31.07
N ASN A 159 19.36 -18.61 29.83
CA ASN A 159 20.54 -17.81 29.52
C ASN A 159 20.27 -16.81 28.38
N ILE A 160 20.92 -15.65 28.45
CA ILE A 160 20.90 -14.64 27.39
C ILE A 160 22.34 -14.45 26.90
N PHE A 161 22.56 -14.68 25.61
CA PHE A 161 23.87 -14.52 24.97
C PHE A 161 23.98 -13.13 24.31
N PRO A 162 25.22 -12.64 24.09
CA PRO A 162 25.46 -11.48 23.23
C PRO A 162 24.84 -11.68 21.85
N TYR A 163 24.46 -10.60 21.19
CA TYR A 163 23.83 -10.60 19.85
C TYR A 163 22.38 -11.12 19.78
N GLY A 164 21.69 -11.20 20.92
CA GLY A 164 20.24 -11.40 20.95
C GLY A 164 19.81 -12.86 20.78
N ILE A 165 20.65 -13.82 21.14
CA ILE A 165 20.25 -15.24 21.23
C ILE A 165 19.85 -15.54 22.67
N VAL A 166 18.71 -16.19 22.85
CA VAL A 166 18.17 -16.55 24.17
C VAL A 166 18.00 -18.06 24.22
N GLU A 167 18.47 -18.66 25.31
CA GLU A 167 18.24 -20.07 25.61
C GLU A 167 16.98 -20.21 26.46
N VAL A 168 16.09 -21.08 26.02
CA VAL A 168 14.80 -21.31 26.65
C VAL A 168 14.67 -22.79 27.01
N ARG A 169 13.99 -23.05 28.13
CA ARG A 169 13.75 -24.38 28.68
C ARG A 169 12.26 -24.67 28.73
N ASP A 170 11.88 -25.86 28.28
CA ASP A 170 10.53 -26.40 28.48
C ASP A 170 10.40 -27.02 29.88
N GLU A 171 9.35 -26.66 30.60
CA GLU A 171 9.08 -27.12 31.95
C GLU A 171 8.56 -28.57 31.98
N ALA A 172 7.91 -29.03 30.90
CA ALA A 172 7.27 -30.36 30.86
C ALA A 172 8.27 -31.51 30.69
N ASN A 173 9.37 -31.26 29.99
CA ASN A 173 10.31 -32.28 29.53
C ASN A 173 11.78 -31.85 29.70
N ASN A 174 12.02 -30.69 30.34
CA ASN A 174 13.34 -30.17 30.73
C ASN A 174 14.32 -29.99 29.55
N ASN A 175 13.80 -29.96 28.32
CA ASN A 175 14.60 -29.75 27.12
C ASN A 175 14.97 -28.27 26.99
N THR A 176 16.20 -28.00 26.54
CA THR A 176 16.70 -26.65 26.31
C THR A 176 17.03 -26.45 24.84
N PHE A 177 16.71 -25.27 24.30
CA PHE A 177 17.04 -24.91 22.93
C PHE A 177 17.30 -23.40 22.81
N LYS A 178 18.03 -23.01 21.77
CA LYS A 178 18.43 -21.62 21.53
C LYS A 178 17.56 -21.02 20.44
N VAL A 179 17.05 -19.81 20.71
CA VAL A 179 16.19 -19.06 19.80
C VAL A 179 16.69 -17.64 19.67
N ASN A 180 16.33 -16.98 18.58
CA ASN A 180 16.59 -15.55 18.48
C ASN A 180 15.61 -14.82 19.41
N GLY A 181 16.10 -13.87 20.21
CA GLY A 181 15.30 -13.04 21.11
C GLY A 181 14.20 -12.27 20.39
N HIS A 182 14.37 -11.95 19.11
CA HIS A 182 13.30 -11.36 18.28
C HIS A 182 12.11 -12.30 18.04
N GLN A 183 12.27 -13.61 18.26
CA GLN A 183 11.24 -14.63 18.11
C GLN A 183 10.57 -14.98 19.44
N LEU A 184 10.89 -14.26 20.53
CA LEU A 184 10.33 -14.45 21.85
C LEU A 184 9.39 -13.30 22.23
N LYS A 185 8.33 -13.60 22.99
CA LYS A 185 7.53 -12.60 23.69
C LYS A 185 7.36 -12.97 25.16
N PRO A 186 7.31 -12.00 26.09
CA PRO A 186 6.97 -12.26 27.48
C PRO A 186 5.63 -12.98 27.60
N TYR A 187 5.60 -14.05 28.39
CA TYR A 187 4.37 -14.73 28.76
C TYR A 187 3.77 -14.00 29.97
N HIS A 188 2.62 -13.35 29.78
CA HIS A 188 1.90 -12.70 30.87
C HIS A 188 0.97 -13.72 31.54
N GLU A 189 1.47 -14.37 32.57
CA GLU A 189 0.64 -15.14 33.50
C GLU A 189 -0.14 -14.15 34.36
N GLY A 190 -1.47 -14.22 34.34
CA GLY A 190 -2.31 -13.36 35.18
C GLY A 190 -1.90 -13.48 36.64
N LEU A 191 -1.63 -12.34 37.27
CA LEU A 191 -1.32 -12.12 38.70
C LEU A 191 -1.19 -13.38 39.56
N ASN A 192 0.02 -13.95 39.62
CA ASN A 192 0.44 -14.77 40.75
C ASN A 192 1.91 -14.47 41.10
N LEU A 193 2.10 -13.89 42.28
CA LEU A 193 3.41 -13.66 42.89
C LEU A 193 4.03 -14.99 43.30
N SER A 194 4.85 -15.60 42.45
CA SER A 194 5.91 -16.56 42.84
C SER A 194 6.64 -17.10 41.61
N SER A 195 7.56 -16.33 41.03
CA SER A 195 8.81 -16.85 40.45
C SER A 195 9.60 -15.72 39.82
N THR A 196 10.87 -15.59 40.22
CA THR A 196 11.82 -14.57 39.75
C THR A 196 12.39 -14.90 38.36
N LEU A 197 11.77 -15.80 37.59
CA LEU A 197 12.21 -16.21 36.26
C LEU A 197 11.15 -15.86 35.21
N GLY A 198 11.52 -15.05 34.22
CA GLY A 198 10.63 -14.64 33.14
C GLY A 198 10.27 -15.82 32.23
N LYS A 199 8.97 -16.08 32.07
CA LYS A 199 8.43 -17.01 31.07
C LYS A 199 8.27 -16.32 29.72
N VAL A 200 8.53 -17.02 28.62
CA VAL A 200 8.45 -16.52 27.25
C VAL A 200 7.75 -17.51 26.31
N ILE A 201 7.03 -17.00 25.32
CA ILE A 201 6.46 -17.79 24.21
C ILE A 201 7.37 -17.68 23.00
N HIS A 202 7.54 -18.78 22.25
CA HIS A 202 8.40 -18.82 21.07
C HIS A 202 7.58 -18.83 19.77
N HIS A 203 8.07 -18.10 18.75
CA HIS A 203 7.44 -18.00 17.44
C HIS A 203 7.99 -19.03 16.43
N ILE A 204 7.13 -19.91 15.92
CA ILE A 204 7.51 -21.00 15.00
C ILE A 204 7.69 -20.55 13.51
N GLY A 205 7.43 -19.28 13.16
CA GLY A 205 7.53 -18.78 11.78
C GLY A 205 8.89 -18.17 11.39
N GLY A 206 9.35 -18.46 10.17
CA GLY A 206 10.62 -17.98 9.60
C GLY A 206 10.72 -16.47 9.32
N THR A 207 11.93 -15.97 9.12
CA THR A 207 12.32 -14.54 9.05
C THR A 207 11.70 -13.72 7.90
N GLY A 208 11.17 -14.34 6.84
CA GLY A 208 10.50 -13.65 5.72
C GLY A 208 9.14 -12.99 6.06
N PHE A 209 8.61 -13.24 7.26
CA PHE A 209 7.30 -12.74 7.70
C PHE A 209 7.31 -11.30 8.27
N ALA A 210 8.46 -10.82 8.75
CA ALA A 210 8.53 -9.49 9.40
C ALA A 210 8.39 -8.33 8.38
N LEU A 211 8.99 -8.47 7.19
CA LEU A 211 8.95 -7.44 6.16
C LEU A 211 7.54 -7.27 5.56
N THR A 212 6.78 -8.38 5.46
CA THR A 212 5.40 -8.39 4.95
C THR A 212 4.40 -7.82 5.95
N LEU A 213 4.63 -7.99 7.27
CA LEU A 213 3.78 -7.37 8.28
C LEU A 213 3.95 -5.85 8.34
N ASN A 214 5.17 -5.33 8.23
CA ASN A 214 5.41 -3.88 8.31
C ASN A 214 4.74 -3.11 7.17
N ILE A 215 4.85 -3.61 5.93
CA ILE A 215 4.18 -3.02 4.77
C ILE A 215 2.64 -3.05 4.94
N LEU A 216 2.10 -4.12 5.53
CA LEU A 216 0.66 -4.23 5.81
C LEU A 216 0.21 -3.25 6.89
N PHE A 217 1.01 -3.05 7.94
CA PHE A 217 0.73 -2.06 9.00
C PHE A 217 0.75 -0.64 8.46
N ASP A 218 1.69 -0.29 7.58
CA ASP A 218 1.75 1.04 6.94
C ASP A 218 0.55 1.28 6.01
N LEU A 219 0.17 0.27 5.21
CA LEU A 219 -1.05 0.31 4.40
C LEU A 219 -2.30 0.49 5.26
N HIS A 220 -2.39 -0.22 6.39
CA HIS A 220 -3.51 -0.13 7.32
C HIS A 220 -3.56 1.23 8.05
N ALA A 221 -2.41 1.80 8.42
CA ALA A 221 -2.33 3.14 9.01
C ALA A 221 -2.74 4.22 7.99
N MET A 222 -2.29 4.09 6.74
CA MET A 222 -2.66 5.01 5.65
C MET A 222 -4.16 4.93 5.32
N MET A 223 -4.73 3.72 5.25
CA MET A 223 -6.17 3.51 5.04
C MET A 223 -6.99 4.16 6.16
N ARG A 224 -6.60 3.96 7.44
CA ARG A 224 -7.27 4.58 8.60
C ARG A 224 -7.14 6.11 8.64
N SER A 225 -6.00 6.66 8.22
CA SER A 225 -5.80 8.11 8.13
C SER A 225 -6.78 8.75 7.13
N LYS A 226 -6.95 8.12 5.95
CA LYS A 226 -7.88 8.60 4.91
C LYS A 226 -9.35 8.45 5.29
N GLU A 227 -9.77 7.35 5.91
CA GLU A 227 -11.13 7.21 6.44
C GLU A 227 -11.46 8.32 7.46
N LYS A 228 -10.49 8.69 8.31
CA LYS A 228 -10.62 9.82 9.25
C LYS A 228 -10.80 11.15 8.52
N THR A 229 -10.07 11.39 7.42
CA THR A 229 -10.24 12.61 6.61
C THR A 229 -11.59 12.64 5.88
N GLU A 230 -12.08 11.50 5.41
CA GLU A 230 -13.36 11.40 4.70
C GLU A 230 -14.55 11.57 5.65
N SER A 231 -14.50 10.97 6.85
CA SER A 231 -15.46 11.23 7.92
C SER A 231 -15.49 12.72 8.29
N LYS A 232 -14.34 13.38 8.41
CA LYS A 232 -14.28 14.83 8.66
C LYS A 232 -14.91 15.64 7.52
N SER A 233 -14.66 15.29 6.25
CA SER A 233 -15.26 15.98 5.10
C SER A 233 -16.78 15.77 4.99
N LYS A 234 -17.29 14.57 5.35
CA LYS A 234 -18.73 14.28 5.38
C LYS A 234 -19.42 15.00 6.52
N THR A 235 -18.78 15.12 7.68
CA THR A 235 -19.28 15.93 8.80
C THR A 235 -19.32 17.42 8.43
N MET A 236 -18.29 17.95 7.76
CA MET A 236 -18.28 19.35 7.29
C MET A 236 -19.33 19.65 6.21
N ARG A 237 -19.59 18.70 5.28
CA ARG A 237 -20.67 18.86 4.29
C ARG A 237 -22.07 18.81 4.92
N LYS A 238 -22.25 18.02 5.98
CA LYS A 238 -23.52 18.00 6.74
C LYS A 238 -23.75 19.31 7.50
N SER A 239 -22.70 19.90 8.10
CA SER A 239 -22.82 21.19 8.79
C SER A 239 -23.04 22.37 7.85
N SER A 240 -22.59 22.31 6.58
CA SER A 240 -22.87 23.36 5.60
C SER A 240 -24.30 23.28 5.04
N TRP A 241 -24.92 22.09 5.06
CA TRP A 241 -26.32 21.92 4.70
C TRP A 241 -27.26 22.35 5.83
N SER A 242 -26.92 22.09 7.10
CA SER A 242 -27.78 22.50 8.23
C SER A 242 -27.84 24.01 8.47
N ASN A 243 -26.88 24.79 7.95
CA ASN A 243 -26.83 26.24 8.16
C ASN A 243 -27.55 27.06 7.06
N ASN A 244 -28.05 26.41 5.99
CA ASN A 244 -28.73 27.10 4.90
C ASN A 244 -30.27 27.04 5.00
N ASP A 245 -30.84 26.25 5.93
CA ASP A 245 -32.29 26.08 6.07
C ASP A 245 -32.95 27.07 7.06
N SER A 246 -32.22 28.05 7.60
CA SER A 246 -32.73 28.99 8.62
C SER A 246 -32.96 30.43 8.16
N ASN A 247 -32.90 30.74 6.84
CA ASN A 247 -33.15 32.10 6.31
C ASN A 247 -34.24 32.13 5.22
N LEU A 248 -35.45 31.67 5.53
CA LEU A 248 -36.66 32.00 4.77
C LEU A 248 -37.60 32.77 5.69
N GLU A 249 -37.49 34.10 5.67
CA GLU A 249 -38.53 34.99 6.19
C GLU A 249 -39.78 34.90 5.29
N PRO A 250 -41.01 35.01 5.85
CA PRO A 250 -42.22 35.04 5.06
C PRO A 250 -42.48 36.46 4.51
N ASP A 251 -42.78 36.54 3.21
CA ASP A 251 -43.21 37.76 2.52
C ASP A 251 -44.47 38.37 3.17
N PRO A 252 -44.56 39.69 3.39
CA PRO A 252 -45.80 40.34 3.78
C PRO A 252 -46.65 40.70 2.55
N SER A 253 -47.94 40.42 2.68
CA SER A 253 -49.05 40.77 1.77
C SER A 253 -49.29 42.27 1.61
#